data_AF-A0A5M3Q231-F1
#
_entry.id   AF-A0A5M3Q231-F1
#
_cell.length_a   1.000
_cell.length_b   1.000
_cell.length_c   1.000
_cell.angle_alpha   90.00
_cell.angle_beta   90.00
_cell.angle_gamma   90.00
#
_symmetry.space_group_name_H-M   'P 1'
#
loop_
_entity.id
_entity.type
_entity.pdbx_description
1 polymer ?
#
loop_
_entity_poly.entity_id
_entity_poly.type
_entity_poly.pdbx_seq_one_letter_code
_entity_poly.pdbx_strand_id
1 'polypeptide(L)'
;MKCYFGGSSLEGLDYEFRSICFAENLEQAKQLIWRFGDVHEDCDSEYIYLRVIRRPEHDDMFGKDGRKDAHVVTDRGVYREMGWSVECDEHCDGCGLATMDGDFPLCDECEMCDECGHEDDCPNLNQSETEAA
;
A
#
# COMPACT_ATOMS: atom_id res chain seq x y z
N MET A 1 -0.33 -17.17 4.71
CA MET A 1 0.69 -16.42 5.49
C MET A 1 -0.03 -15.40 6.35
N LYS A 2 0.68 -14.69 7.23
CA LYS A 2 0.12 -13.58 8.00
C LYS A 2 0.72 -12.27 7.53
N CYS A 3 -0.10 -11.22 7.42
CA CYS A 3 0.34 -9.89 7.05
C CYS A 3 0.80 -9.11 8.28
N TYR A 4 1.99 -8.53 8.20
CA TYR A 4 2.61 -7.75 9.26
C TYR A 4 3.08 -6.39 8.74
N PHE A 5 2.95 -5.38 9.59
CA PHE A 5 3.37 -4.01 9.34
C PHE A 5 4.50 -3.67 10.30
N GLY A 6 5.62 -3.22 9.75
CA GLY A 6 6.81 -2.79 10.45
C GLY A 6 6.98 -1.28 10.41
N GLY A 7 7.32 -0.69 11.55
CA GLY A 7 7.62 0.75 11.65
C GLY A 7 8.41 1.07 12.91
N SER A 8 8.85 2.32 12.99
CA SER A 8 9.51 2.83 14.20
C SER A 8 8.53 2.94 15.36
N SER A 9 9.02 2.70 16.57
CA SER A 9 8.30 2.90 17.82
C SER A 9 8.74 4.16 18.58
N LEU A 10 9.52 5.05 17.95
CA LEU A 10 9.98 6.29 18.56
C LEU A 10 8.78 7.19 18.90
N GLU A 11 8.64 7.57 20.18
CA GLU A 11 7.58 8.44 20.66
C GLU A 11 7.67 9.83 20.00
N GLY A 12 6.56 10.32 19.44
CA GLY A 12 6.44 11.66 18.89
C GLY A 12 6.57 11.77 17.37
N LEU A 13 6.88 10.68 16.68
CA LEU A 13 6.60 10.51 15.27
C LEU A 13 5.26 9.77 15.16
N ASP A 14 4.29 10.35 14.47
CA ASP A 14 3.07 9.62 14.14
C ASP A 14 3.44 8.27 13.51
N TYR A 15 2.68 7.23 13.83
CA TYR A 15 2.99 5.84 13.50
C TYR A 15 3.11 5.62 11.98
N GLU A 16 4.28 5.85 11.41
CA GLU A 16 4.59 5.50 10.02
C GLU A 16 5.04 4.03 9.99
N PHE A 17 4.14 3.13 9.61
CA PHE A 17 4.59 1.82 9.16
C PHE A 17 5.27 2.02 7.82
N ARG A 18 6.54 1.64 7.69
CA ARG A 18 7.32 1.83 6.45
C ARG A 18 7.48 0.55 5.66
N SER A 19 7.06 -0.59 6.20
CA SER A 19 7.21 -1.87 5.51
C SER A 19 6.07 -2.82 5.81
N ILE A 20 5.55 -3.46 4.78
CA ILE A 20 4.60 -4.58 4.91
C ILE A 20 5.34 -5.87 4.60
N CYS A 21 5.07 -6.95 5.34
CA CYS A 21 5.60 -8.25 5.03
C CYS A 21 4.59 -9.38 5.28
N PHE A 22 4.73 -10.44 4.50
CA PHE A 22 4.07 -11.71 4.76
C PHE A 22 5.03 -12.69 5.41
N ALA A 23 4.64 -13.20 6.58
CA ALA A 23 5.44 -14.18 7.33
C ALA A 23 4.55 -15.24 7.99
N GLU A 24 5.12 -16.38 8.38
CA GLU A 24 4.41 -17.42 9.11
C GLU A 24 4.11 -17.00 10.56
N ASN A 25 5.00 -16.17 11.13
CA ASN A 25 4.95 -15.73 12.52
C ASN A 25 5.67 -14.38 12.72
N LEU A 26 5.52 -13.81 13.92
CA LEU A 26 6.08 -12.50 14.29
C LEU A 26 7.61 -12.47 14.27
N GLU A 27 8.27 -13.57 14.64
CA GLU A 27 9.72 -13.64 14.67
C GLU A 27 10.30 -13.56 13.25
N GLN A 28 9.74 -14.32 12.32
CA GLN A 28 10.12 -14.26 10.91
C GLN A 28 9.79 -12.88 10.30
N ALA A 29 8.65 -12.28 10.65
CA ALA A 29 8.28 -10.93 10.19
C ALA A 29 9.31 -9.88 10.62
N LYS A 30 9.72 -9.91 11.90
CA LYS A 30 10.75 -9.01 12.44
C LYS A 30 12.08 -9.17 11.70
N GLN A 31 12.50 -10.40 11.45
CA GLN A 31 13.75 -10.66 10.71
C GLN A 31 13.69 -10.16 9.27
N LEU A 32 12.55 -10.32 8.58
CA LEU A 32 12.37 -9.87 7.20
C LEU A 32 12.35 -8.34 7.11
N ILE A 33 11.54 -7.68 7.94
CA ILE A 33 11.44 -6.22 7.99
C ILE A 33 12.80 -5.60 8.34
N TRP A 34 13.47 -6.13 9.36
CA TRP A 34 14.82 -5.67 9.70
C TRP A 34 15.85 -5.95 8.62
N ARG A 35 15.68 -6.96 7.76
CA ARG A 35 16.70 -7.26 6.75
C ARG A 35 16.48 -6.53 5.44
N PHE A 36 15.23 -6.32 5.07
CA PHE A 36 14.83 -5.91 3.72
C PHE A 36 13.81 -4.77 3.67
N GLY A 37 13.27 -4.35 4.81
CA GLY A 37 12.33 -3.23 4.87
C GLY A 37 13.03 -1.88 4.89
N ASP A 38 12.28 -0.83 4.58
CA ASP A 38 12.73 0.57 4.54
C ASP A 38 12.90 1.19 5.95
N VAL A 39 12.92 0.36 7.01
CA VAL A 39 13.00 0.80 8.42
C VAL A 39 14.46 0.94 8.91
N HIS A 40 15.44 0.57 8.08
CA HIS A 40 16.87 0.59 8.44
C HIS A 40 17.41 1.99 8.73
N GLU A 41 16.91 3.02 8.05
CA GLU A 41 17.47 4.37 8.16
C GLU A 41 17.01 5.10 9.43
N ASP A 42 15.82 4.79 9.98
CA ASP A 42 15.32 5.42 11.21
C ASP A 42 15.72 4.68 12.50
N CYS A 43 16.09 3.41 12.38
CA CYS A 43 16.43 2.56 13.52
C CYS A 43 17.95 2.47 13.65
N ASP A 44 18.57 3.53 14.15
CA ASP A 44 20.01 3.56 14.42
C ASP A 44 20.39 2.43 15.40
N SER A 45 21.03 1.40 14.85
CA SER A 45 21.83 0.35 15.51
C SER A 45 21.17 -0.69 16.43
N GLU A 46 19.91 -0.57 16.88
CA GLU A 46 19.30 -1.62 17.72
C GLU A 46 17.85 -1.92 17.35
N TYR A 47 17.51 -3.22 17.21
CA TYR A 47 16.16 -3.79 17.07
C TYR A 47 15.11 -3.26 18.08
N ILE A 48 15.54 -2.48 19.08
CA ILE A 48 14.77 -1.99 20.21
C ILE A 48 13.59 -1.13 19.77
N TYR A 49 13.73 -0.37 18.69
CA TYR A 49 12.70 0.56 18.22
C TYR A 49 11.82 0.01 17.10
N LEU A 50 12.00 -1.25 16.69
CA LEU A 50 11.18 -1.85 15.63
C LEU A 50 9.87 -2.42 16.21
N ARG A 51 8.74 -1.81 15.86
CA ARG A 51 7.41 -2.35 16.15
C ARG A 51 6.88 -3.10 14.93
N VAL A 52 6.39 -4.31 15.16
CA VAL A 52 5.74 -5.14 14.14
C VAL A 52 4.34 -5.54 14.61
N ILE A 53 3.32 -5.23 13.81
CA ILE A 53 1.91 -5.50 14.14
C ILE A 53 1.30 -6.36 13.04
N ARG A 54 0.54 -7.41 13.43
CA ARG A 54 -0.23 -8.21 12.48
C ARG A 54 -1.53 -7.50 12.10
N ARG A 55 -1.91 -7.56 10.82
CA ARG A 55 -3.21 -7.15 10.32
C ARG A 55 -3.95 -8.34 9.71
N PRO A 56 -4.74 -9.09 10.50
CA PRO A 56 -5.45 -10.28 10.03
C PRO A 56 -6.38 -10.01 8.84
N GLU A 57 -6.89 -8.79 8.71
CA GLU A 57 -7.73 -8.31 7.61
C GLU A 57 -7.03 -8.35 6.24
N HIS A 58 -5.71 -8.54 6.18
CA HIS A 58 -4.92 -8.63 4.95
C HIS A 58 -4.21 -9.99 4.79
N ASP A 59 -4.54 -11.01 5.59
CA ASP A 59 -3.88 -12.32 5.49
C ASP A 59 -4.19 -13.06 4.17
N ASP A 60 -5.34 -12.77 3.56
CA ASP A 60 -5.83 -13.33 2.29
C ASP A 60 -5.17 -12.72 1.04
N MET A 61 -4.55 -11.56 1.19
CA MET A 61 -3.75 -10.89 0.16
C MET A 61 -2.49 -11.67 -0.22
N PHE A 62 -2.07 -12.61 0.62
CA PHE A 62 -0.90 -13.42 0.35
C PHE A 62 -1.04 -14.25 -0.92
N GLY A 63 -0.07 -14.14 -1.83
CA GLY A 63 -0.01 -14.90 -3.07
C GLY A 63 -0.80 -14.31 -4.23
N LYS A 64 -1.53 -13.20 -4.02
CA LYS A 64 -2.07 -12.39 -5.13
C LYS A 64 -0.94 -11.82 -6.01
N ASP A 65 0.20 -11.52 -5.40
CA ASP A 65 1.42 -11.06 -6.07
C ASP A 65 2.23 -12.20 -6.72
N GLY A 66 1.73 -13.45 -6.66
CA GLY A 66 2.38 -14.64 -7.21
C GLY A 66 3.49 -15.23 -6.35
N ARG A 67 3.87 -14.62 -5.22
CA ARG A 67 4.91 -15.14 -4.32
C ARG A 67 4.33 -16.20 -3.38
N LYS A 68 5.17 -17.17 -3.00
CA LYS A 68 4.74 -18.33 -2.19
C LYS A 68 5.52 -18.47 -0.89
N ASP A 69 6.50 -17.63 -0.69
CA ASP A 69 7.46 -17.59 0.40
C ASP A 69 7.32 -16.28 1.19
N ALA A 70 7.91 -16.26 2.38
CA ALA A 70 7.88 -15.09 3.26
C ALA A 70 8.70 -13.94 2.64
N HIS A 71 8.11 -12.75 2.54
CA HIS A 71 8.74 -11.63 1.86
C HIS A 71 8.23 -10.29 2.38
N VAL A 72 9.02 -9.24 2.16
CA VAL A 72 8.59 -7.84 2.27
C VAL A 72 7.89 -7.47 0.97
N VAL A 73 6.73 -6.82 1.09
CA VAL A 73 5.98 -6.28 -0.04
C VAL A 73 6.71 -5.06 -0.55
N THR A 74 7.00 -5.03 -1.84
CA THR A 74 7.68 -3.89 -2.49
C THR A 74 6.86 -3.36 -3.67
N ASP A 75 5.69 -3.95 -3.92
CA ASP A 75 4.84 -3.66 -5.05
C ASP A 75 3.75 -2.67 -4.64
N ARG A 76 3.69 -1.52 -5.32
CA ARG A 76 2.74 -0.43 -5.03
C ARG A 76 1.28 -0.83 -5.27
N GLY A 77 1.00 -1.73 -6.21
CA GLY A 77 -0.35 -2.26 -6.41
C GLY A 77 -0.82 -3.11 -5.23
N VAL A 78 0.07 -3.95 -4.69
CA VAL A 78 -0.22 -4.73 -3.48
C VAL A 78 -0.42 -3.83 -2.27
N TYR A 79 0.41 -2.78 -2.11
CA TYR A 79 0.21 -1.76 -1.08
C TYR A 79 -1.18 -1.10 -1.20
N ARG A 80 -1.54 -0.67 -2.42
CA ARG A 80 -2.83 -0.04 -2.72
C ARG A 80 -4.01 -0.96 -2.39
N GLU A 81 -3.98 -2.22 -2.81
CA GLU A 81 -5.05 -3.19 -2.49
C GLU A 81 -5.22 -3.44 -0.98
N MET A 82 -4.17 -3.22 -0.18
CA MET A 82 -4.25 -3.30 1.29
C MET A 82 -4.82 -2.03 1.93
N GLY A 83 -5.17 -1.01 1.14
CA GLY A 83 -5.57 0.30 1.66
C GLY A 83 -4.42 1.06 2.30
N TRP A 84 -3.17 0.74 1.93
CA TRP A 84 -2.02 1.54 2.32
C TRP A 84 -1.98 2.81 1.49
N SER A 85 -1.61 3.93 2.13
CA SER A 85 -1.53 5.25 1.54
C SER A 85 -0.22 5.90 1.96
N VAL A 86 0.44 6.59 1.04
CA VAL A 86 1.54 7.50 1.36
C VAL A 86 0.94 8.82 1.86
N GLU A 87 1.70 9.61 2.62
CA GLU A 87 1.25 10.92 3.09
C GLU A 87 0.83 11.79 1.91
N CYS A 88 -0.33 12.46 2.01
CA CYS A 88 -0.93 13.31 0.97
C CYS A 88 -1.46 12.59 -0.27
N ASP A 89 -1.54 11.26 -0.29
CA ASP A 89 -2.20 10.58 -1.40
C ASP A 89 -3.70 10.88 -1.44
N GLU A 90 -4.18 11.19 -2.64
CA GLU A 90 -5.59 11.27 -2.95
C GLU A 90 -6.20 9.86 -2.97
N HIS A 91 -7.50 9.76 -2.72
CA HIS A 91 -8.20 8.48 -2.69
C HIS A 91 -9.34 8.50 -3.70
N CYS A 92 -9.53 7.39 -4.40
CA CYS A 92 -10.65 7.23 -5.31
C CYS A 92 -11.98 7.32 -4.56
N ASP A 93 -12.89 8.18 -5.00
CA ASP A 93 -14.22 8.35 -4.38
C ASP A 93 -15.11 7.10 -4.50
N GLY A 94 -14.89 6.28 -5.53
CA GLY A 94 -15.66 5.07 -5.80
C GLY A 94 -15.26 3.87 -4.95
N CYS A 95 -13.96 3.57 -4.88
CA CYS A 95 -13.44 2.37 -4.20
C CYS A 95 -12.58 2.67 -2.95
N GLY A 96 -12.22 3.93 -2.70
CA GLY A 96 -11.39 4.33 -1.57
C GLY A 96 -9.91 3.96 -1.69
N LEU A 97 -9.42 3.56 -2.87
CA LEU A 97 -8.02 3.20 -3.07
C LEU A 97 -7.12 4.43 -3.32
N ALA A 98 -5.95 4.47 -2.68
CA ALA A 98 -5.01 5.59 -2.69
C ALA A 98 -4.17 5.70 -3.98
N THR A 99 -3.85 6.91 -4.44
CA THR A 99 -3.12 7.16 -5.70
C THR A 99 -1.66 6.71 -5.71
N MET A 100 -1.05 6.48 -4.55
CA MET A 100 0.34 6.01 -4.38
C MET A 100 1.36 6.89 -5.11
N ASP A 101 1.44 8.16 -4.72
CA ASP A 101 2.26 9.21 -5.34
C ASP A 101 1.93 9.44 -6.83
N GLY A 102 0.68 9.21 -7.22
CA GLY A 102 0.21 9.38 -8.60
C GLY A 102 0.49 8.21 -9.55
N ASP A 103 1.01 7.08 -9.05
CA ASP A 103 1.15 5.85 -9.85
C ASP A 103 -0.21 5.29 -10.30
N PHE A 104 -1.26 5.56 -9.54
CA PHE A 104 -2.64 5.22 -9.85
C PHE A 104 -3.47 6.50 -9.90
N PRO A 105 -3.38 7.27 -11.01
CA PRO A 105 -4.01 8.57 -11.10
C PRO A 105 -5.53 8.47 -10.98
N LEU A 106 -6.15 9.50 -10.40
CA LEU A 106 -7.59 9.70 -10.46
C LEU A 106 -7.91 10.58 -11.65
N CYS A 107 -9.15 10.52 -12.11
CA CYS A 107 -9.66 11.52 -13.05
C CYS A 107 -9.81 12.87 -12.36
N ASP A 108 -9.27 13.94 -12.97
CA ASP A 108 -9.36 15.31 -12.46
C ASP A 108 -10.81 15.84 -12.33
N GLU A 109 -11.78 15.23 -13.01
CA GLU A 109 -13.18 15.68 -13.03
C GLU A 109 -14.09 14.90 -12.06
N CYS A 110 -13.87 13.60 -11.92
CA CYS A 110 -14.74 12.73 -11.12
C CYS A 110 -14.04 12.06 -9.93
N GLU A 111 -12.73 12.28 -9.75
CA GLU A 111 -11.92 11.74 -8.65
C GLU A 111 -12.00 10.20 -8.53
N MET A 112 -12.39 9.50 -9.61
CA MET A 112 -12.44 8.05 -9.68
C MET A 112 -11.20 7.48 -10.38
N CYS A 113 -10.78 6.28 -9.97
CA CYS A 113 -9.72 5.53 -10.64
C CYS A 113 -10.25 4.71 -11.83
N ASP A 114 -9.35 4.35 -12.74
CA ASP A 114 -9.67 3.52 -13.92
C ASP A 114 -10.35 2.19 -13.57
N GLU A 115 -10.01 1.61 -12.41
CA GLU A 115 -10.54 0.32 -11.93
C GLU A 115 -12.03 0.38 -11.57
N CYS A 116 -12.54 1.57 -11.24
CA CYS A 116 -13.97 1.77 -10.92
C CYS A 116 -14.84 1.87 -12.18
N GLY A 117 -14.25 1.86 -13.38
CA GLY A 117 -15.01 2.02 -14.61
C GLY A 117 -15.49 3.46 -14.76
N HIS A 118 -14.62 4.30 -15.33
CA HIS A 118 -14.86 5.70 -15.69
C HIS A 118 -15.96 5.90 -16.77
N GLU A 119 -16.57 4.81 -17.27
CA GLU A 119 -17.13 4.75 -18.62
C GLU A 119 -18.52 5.38 -18.80
N ASP A 120 -19.35 5.54 -17.77
CA ASP A 120 -20.74 6.00 -18.00
C ASP A 120 -21.03 7.48 -17.61
N ASP A 121 -20.27 8.09 -16.68
CA ASP A 121 -20.62 9.41 -16.11
C ASP A 121 -19.49 10.47 -16.12
N CYS A 122 -18.31 10.18 -16.69
CA CYS A 122 -17.24 11.19 -16.75
C CYS A 122 -17.41 12.17 -17.92
N PRO A 123 -17.41 13.51 -17.68
CA PRO A 123 -17.57 14.52 -18.72
C PRO A 123 -16.52 14.47 -19.85
N ASN A 124 -15.33 13.89 -19.62
CA ASN A 124 -14.21 13.90 -20.57
C ASN A 124 -14.15 12.68 -21.51
N LEU A 125 -14.75 11.52 -21.17
CA LEU A 125 -14.86 10.41 -22.13
C LEU A 125 -15.91 10.71 -23.21
N ASN A 126 -17.03 11.35 -22.83
CA ASN A 126 -18.08 11.73 -23.77
C ASN A 126 -17.69 12.87 -24.73
N GLN A 127 -16.55 13.54 -24.50
CA GLN A 127 -16.05 14.60 -25.38
C GLN A 127 -15.08 14.08 -26.44
N SER A 128 -14.40 12.95 -26.21
CA SER A 128 -13.40 12.42 -27.14
C SER A 128 -13.99 11.61 -28.31
N GLU A 129 -15.24 11.14 -28.20
CA GLU A 129 -15.94 10.47 -29.32
C GLU A 129 -16.71 11.45 -30.24
N THR A 130 -16.87 12.72 -29.86
CA THR A 130 -17.65 13.68 -30.64
C THR A 130 -16.81 14.48 -31.66
N GLU A 131 -15.47 14.45 -31.58
CA GLU A 131 -14.59 15.19 -32.52
C GLU A 131 -14.06 14.34 -33.70
N ALA A 132 -14.55 13.12 -33.91
CA ALA A 132 -14.14 12.24 -35.02
C ALA A 132 -15.26 11.94 -36.06
N ALA A 133 -16.27 12.81 -36.17
CA ALA A 133 -17.34 12.70 -37.17
C ALA A 133 -17.38 13.89 -38.15
#